data_AF-A0A819JM03-F1
#
_entry.id   AF-A0A819JM03-F1
#
_cell.length_a   1.000
_cell.length_b   1.000
_cell.length_c   1.000
_cell.angle_alpha   90.00
_cell.angle_beta   90.00
_cell.angle_gamma   90.00
#
_symmetry.space_group_name_H-M   'P 1'
#
loop_
_entity.id
_entity.type
_entity.pdbx_description
1 polymer ?
#
loop_
_entity_poly.entity_id
_entity_poly.type
_entity_poly.pdbx_seq_one_letter_code
_entity_poly.pdbx_strand_id
1 'polypeptide(L)'
;MYIIVLVQFFFIISCQVLGAVIALEPLIKEQAIFIHENVSGYYRVSSFYLAKLIINLPLIHIIPSIIYRIITFFLTDLRQSIEIFFLFFITNLMAKIFGSSMCYFIAASTL
;
A
#
# COMPACT_ATOMS: atom_id res chain seq x y z
N MET A 1 -22.50 -19.29 -9.62
CA MET A 1 -21.88 -18.09 -10.23
C MET A 1 -21.52 -17.02 -9.20
N TYR A 2 -22.46 -16.52 -8.38
CA TYR A 2 -22.18 -15.48 -7.37
C TYR A 2 -21.11 -15.83 -6.33
N ILE A 3 -21.07 -17.07 -5.85
CA ILE A 3 -20.08 -17.54 -4.87
C ILE A 3 -18.64 -17.40 -5.41
N ILE A 4 -18.42 -17.73 -6.68
CA ILE A 4 -17.09 -17.67 -7.31
C ILE A 4 -16.60 -16.22 -7.36
N VAL A 5 -17.47 -15.29 -7.76
CA VAL A 5 -17.17 -13.86 -7.81
C VAL A 5 -16.80 -13.34 -6.42
N LEU A 6 -17.56 -13.71 -5.38
CA LEU A 6 -17.26 -13.29 -4.01
C LEU A 6 -15.90 -13.80 -3.52
N VAL A 7 -15.56 -15.05 -3.83
CA VAL A 7 -14.25 -15.64 -3.49
C VAL A 7 -13.10 -14.90 -4.20
N GLN A 8 -13.28 -14.55 -5.48
CA GLN A 8 -12.28 -13.78 -6.24
C GLN A 8 -12.04 -12.40 -5.60
N PHE A 9 -13.12 -11.66 -5.29
CA PHE A 9 -13.02 -10.36 -4.62
C PHE A 9 -12.33 -10.45 -3.25
N PHE A 10 -12.72 -11.44 -2.45
CA PHE A 10 -12.09 -11.69 -1.14
C PHE A 10 -10.59 -11.96 -1.27
N PHE A 11 -10.19 -12.78 -2.24
CA PHE A 11 -8.79 -13.11 -2.46
C PHE A 11 -7.96 -11.89 -2.88
N ILE A 12 -8.46 -11.09 -3.84
CA ILE A 12 -7.77 -9.89 -4.33
C ILE A 12 -7.55 -8.89 -3.19
N ILE A 13 -8.60 -8.61 -2.40
CA ILE A 13 -8.52 -7.69 -1.26
C ILE A 13 -7.54 -8.22 -0.20
N SER A 14 -7.59 -9.51 0.12
CA SER A 14 -6.68 -10.14 1.09
C SER A 14 -5.22 -10.03 0.65
N CYS A 15 -4.91 -10.30 -0.62
CA CYS A 15 -3.57 -10.15 -1.17
C CYS A 15 -3.06 -8.70 -1.09
N GLN A 16 -3.92 -7.72 -1.34
CA GLN A 16 -3.56 -6.30 -1.23
C GLN A 16 -3.17 -5.89 0.19
N VAL A 17 -3.94 -6.36 1.19
CA VAL A 17 -3.71 -6.09 2.61
C VAL A 17 -2.45 -6.81 3.09
N LEU A 18 -2.26 -8.08 2.73
CA LEU A 18 -1.02 -8.82 3.06
C LEU A 18 0.22 -8.14 2.47
N GLY A 19 0.13 -7.69 1.21
CA GLY A 19 1.19 -6.91 0.59
C GLY A 19 1.44 -5.54 1.26
N ALA A 20 0.52 -5.03 2.09
CA ALA A 20 0.77 -3.84 2.90
C ALA A 20 1.56 -4.20 4.18
N VAL A 21 1.24 -5.33 4.81
CA VAL A 21 1.91 -5.82 6.02
C VAL A 21 3.40 -6.11 5.78
N ILE A 22 3.75 -6.61 4.59
CA ILE A 22 5.16 -6.86 4.23
C ILE A 22 6.00 -5.56 4.25
N ALA A 23 5.38 -4.40 4.04
CA ALA A 23 6.08 -3.11 4.10
C ALA A 23 6.41 -2.65 5.54
N LEU A 24 5.92 -3.35 6.57
CA LEU A 24 6.18 -3.01 7.97
C LEU A 24 7.64 -3.23 8.38
N GLU A 25 8.23 -4.36 8.00
CA GLU A 25 9.62 -4.69 8.35
C GLU A 25 10.64 -3.65 7.85
N PRO A 26 10.65 -3.24 6.56
CA PRO A 26 11.54 -2.19 6.10
C PRO A 26 11.26 -0.85 6.78
N LEU A 27 9.98 -0.55 7.07
CA LEU A 27 9.60 0.70 7.74
C LEU A 27 10.22 0.81 9.14
N ILE A 28 10.17 -0.27 9.94
CA ILE A 28 10.77 -0.30 11.29
C ILE A 28 12.29 -0.15 11.23
N LYS A 29 12.96 -0.84 10.29
CA LYS A 29 14.43 -0.73 10.12
C LYS A 29 14.86 0.70 9.77
N GLU A 30 14.13 1.35 8.87
CA GLU A 30 14.42 2.73 8.47
C GLU A 30 14.20 3.74 9.61
N GLN A 31 13.21 3.50 10.48
CA GLN A 31 12.96 4.33 11.66
C GLN A 31 14.13 4.29 12.65
N ALA A 32 14.70 3.10 12.92
CA ALA A 32 15.84 2.97 13.82
C ALA A 32 17.07 3.76 13.33
N ILE A 33 17.33 3.71 12.01
CA ILE A 33 18.41 4.47 11.37
C ILE A 33 18.13 5.98 11.49
N PHE A 34 16.89 6.39 11.22
CA PHE A 34 16.49 7.80 11.31
C PHE A 34 16.73 8.41 12.70
N ILE A 35 16.42 7.70 13.78
CA ILE A 35 16.64 8.19 15.15
C ILE A 35 18.14 8.41 15.39
N HIS A 36 18.97 7.44 15.00
CA HIS A 36 20.43 7.52 15.16
C HIS A 36 21.03 8.71 14.39
N GLU A 37 20.60 8.93 13.15
CA GLU A 37 21.08 10.02 12.30
C GLU A 37 20.56 11.40 12.75
N ASN A 38 19.32 11.45 13.25
CA ASN A 38 18.71 12.67 13.77
C ASN A 38 19.39 13.13 15.08
N VAL A 39 19.71 12.22 16.00
CA VAL A 39 20.45 12.54 17.24
C VAL A 39 21.87 13.04 16.92
N SER A 40 22.49 12.51 15.87
CA SER A 40 23.82 12.93 15.41
C SER A 40 23.81 14.28 14.67
N GLY A 41 22.63 14.84 14.37
CA GLY A 41 22.48 16.16 13.76
C GLY A 41 22.73 16.22 12.25
N TYR A 42 22.68 15.09 11.53
CA TYR A 42 22.96 15.06 10.08
C TYR A 42 21.90 15.78 9.23
N TYR A 43 20.62 15.69 9.59
CA TYR A 43 19.52 16.36 8.86
C TYR A 43 18.30 16.60 9.75
N ARG A 44 17.40 17.51 9.32
CA ARG A 44 16.14 17.80 10.03
C ARG A 44 15.09 16.72 9.76
N VAL A 45 14.24 16.49 10.76
CA VAL A 45 13.06 15.60 10.68
C VAL A 45 12.27 15.85 9.39
N SER A 46 11.92 17.11 9.11
CA SER A 46 11.09 17.48 7.95
C SER A 46 11.73 17.19 6.60
N SER A 47 13.04 17.42 6.42
CA SER A 47 13.73 17.18 5.15
C SER A 47 13.75 15.69 4.80
N PHE A 48 13.91 14.81 5.80
CA PHE A 48 13.89 13.37 5.60
C PHE A 48 12.51 12.87 5.16
N TYR A 49 11.45 13.25 5.90
CA TYR A 49 10.10 12.78 5.57
C TYR A 49 9.61 13.28 4.21
N LEU A 50 9.95 14.52 3.82
CA LEU A 50 9.59 15.04 2.51
C LEU A 50 10.30 14.30 1.37
N ALA A 51 11.63 14.10 1.49
CA ALA A 51 12.39 13.34 0.49
C ALA A 51 11.87 11.90 0.36
N LYS A 52 11.58 11.26 1.50
CA LYS A 52 11.03 9.91 1.56
C LYS A 52 9.65 9.82 0.92
N LEU A 53 8.77 10.78 1.18
CA LEU A 53 7.43 10.81 0.60
C LEU A 53 7.49 10.99 -0.93
N ILE A 54 8.34 11.89 -1.41
CA ILE A 54 8.48 12.16 -2.86
C ILE A 54 9.01 10.93 -3.61
N ILE A 55 9.90 10.13 -3.01
CA ILE A 55 10.50 8.97 -3.67
C ILE A 55 9.68 7.70 -3.45
N ASN A 56 9.31 7.36 -2.20
CA ASN A 56 8.64 6.08 -1.91
C ASN A 56 7.18 6.06 -2.37
N LEU A 57 6.45 7.18 -2.26
CA LEU A 57 5.01 7.19 -2.56
C LEU A 57 4.73 6.87 -4.04
N PRO A 58 5.34 7.57 -5.03
CA PRO A 58 5.08 7.27 -6.45
C PRO A 58 5.73 5.97 -6.92
N LEU A 59 7.01 5.76 -6.63
CA LEU A 59 7.79 4.69 -7.27
C LEU A 59 7.49 3.30 -6.69
N ILE A 60 7.46 3.18 -5.36
CA ILE A 60 7.39 1.88 -4.69
C ILE A 60 5.95 1.49 -4.39
N HIS A 61 5.04 2.45 -4.19
CA HIS A 61 3.67 2.15 -3.80
C HIS A 61 2.63 2.39 -4.91
N ILE A 62 2.64 3.53 -5.59
CA ILE A 62 1.58 3.88 -6.56
C ILE A 62 1.72 3.08 -7.85
N ILE A 63 2.90 3.05 -8.46
CA ILE A 63 3.11 2.35 -9.75
C ILE A 63 2.77 0.86 -9.65
N PRO A 64 3.30 0.07 -8.69
CA PRO A 64 2.98 -1.35 -8.60
C PRO A 64 1.52 -1.62 -8.26
N SER A 65 0.88 -0.76 -7.44
CA SER A 65 -0.52 -0.93 -7.06
C SER A 65 -1.46 -0.71 -8.25
N ILE A 66 -1.18 0.26 -9.11
CA ILE A 66 -1.95 0.50 -10.34
C ILE A 66 -1.82 -0.69 -11.29
N ILE A 67 -0.59 -1.15 -11.54
CA ILE A 67 -0.32 -2.29 -12.43
C ILE A 67 -1.06 -3.55 -11.94
N TYR A 68 -0.99 -3.85 -10.63
CA TYR A 68 -1.71 -4.98 -10.05
C TYR A 68 -3.22 -4.91 -10.30
N ARG A 69 -3.85 -3.74 -10.10
CA ARG A 69 -5.31 -3.58 -10.30
C ARG A 69 -5.72 -3.74 -11.75
N ILE A 70 -4.92 -3.24 -12.68
CA ILE A 70 -5.18 -3.39 -14.12
C ILE A 70 -5.10 -4.88 -14.49
N ILE A 71 -4.03 -5.57 -14.09
CA ILE A 71 -3.85 -7.00 -14.41
C ILE A 71 -4.96 -7.84 -13.78
N THR A 72 -5.26 -7.63 -12.50
CA THR A 72 -6.30 -8.39 -11.80
C THR A 72 -7.70 -8.13 -12.34
N PHE A 73 -7.99 -6.93 -12.82
CA PHE A 73 -9.26 -6.65 -13.48
C PHE A 73 -9.39 -7.43 -14.80
N PHE A 74 -8.32 -7.57 -15.58
CA PHE A 74 -8.35 -8.37 -16.81
C PHE A 74 -8.35 -9.89 -16.56
N LEU A 75 -7.74 -10.34 -15.45
CA LEU A 75 -7.74 -11.76 -15.06
C LEU A 75 -9.08 -12.21 -14.48
N THR A 76 -9.79 -11.30 -13.84
CA THR A 76 -11.11 -11.59 -13.31
C THR A 76 -12.07 -11.32 -14.46
N ASP A 77 -12.76 -12.33 -15.00
CA ASP A 77 -13.78 -12.18 -16.07
C ASP A 77 -15.04 -11.41 -15.57
N LEU A 78 -14.81 -10.26 -14.96
CA LEU A 78 -15.81 -9.27 -14.61
C LEU A 78 -16.39 -8.70 -15.89
N ARG A 79 -17.66 -8.28 -15.82
CA ARG A 79 -18.27 -7.52 -16.91
C ARG A 79 -17.38 -6.32 -17.24
N GLN A 80 -16.90 -6.27 -18.48
CA GLN A 80 -16.06 -5.19 -19.02
C GLN A 80 -16.88 -3.91 -19.25
N SER A 81 -17.44 -3.36 -18.17
CA SER A 81 -18.06 -2.04 -18.13
C SER A 81 -17.12 -1.07 -17.43
N ILE A 82 -17.05 0.17 -17.94
CA ILE A 82 -16.23 1.25 -17.37
C ILE A 82 -16.60 1.49 -15.89
N GLU A 83 -17.90 1.40 -15.56
CA GLU A 83 -18.41 1.66 -14.21
C GLU A 83 -17.88 0.64 -13.19
N ILE A 84 -17.87 -0.63 -13.60
CA ILE A 84 -17.41 -1.74 -12.76
C ILE A 84 -15.89 -1.66 -12.57
N PHE A 85 -15.16 -1.23 -13.59
CA PHE A 85 -13.73 -0.96 -13.48
C PHE A 85 -13.42 0.11 -12.44
N PHE A 86 -14.11 1.27 -12.49
CA PHE A 86 -13.89 2.35 -11.52
C PHE A 86 -14.28 1.94 -10.10
N LEU A 87 -15.39 1.24 -9.92
CA LEU A 87 -15.80 0.70 -8.62
C LEU A 87 -14.79 -0.31 -8.07
N PHE A 88 -14.31 -1.25 -8.90
CA PHE A 88 -13.26 -2.19 -8.53
C PHE A 88 -11.97 -1.47 -8.14
N PHE A 89 -11.58 -0.44 -8.90
CA PHE A 89 -10.36 0.31 -8.65
C PHE A 89 -10.42 1.08 -7.33
N ILE A 90 -11.51 1.79 -7.06
CA ILE A 90 -11.70 2.60 -5.84
C ILE A 90 -11.78 1.71 -4.59
N THR A 91 -12.52 0.60 -4.66
CA THR A 91 -12.65 -0.32 -3.52
C THR A 91 -11.31 -0.94 -3.12
N ASN A 92 -10.54 -1.41 -4.09
CA ASN A 92 -9.19 -1.94 -3.85
C ASN A 92 -8.20 -0.84 -3.41
N LEU A 93 -8.35 0.40 -3.90
CA LEU A 93 -7.55 1.54 -3.44
C LEU A 93 -7.76 1.79 -1.95
N MET A 94 -9.02 1.87 -1.52
CA MET A 94 -9.37 2.12 -0.12
C MET A 94 -8.88 1.01 0.79
N ALA A 95 -9.05 -0.25 0.40
CA ALA A 95 -8.54 -1.39 1.15
C ALA A 95 -7.01 -1.34 1.32
N LYS A 96 -6.27 -0.98 0.26
CA LYS A 96 -4.81 -0.86 0.32
C LYS A 96 -4.35 0.29 1.21
N ILE A 97 -5.00 1.46 1.10
CA ILE A 97 -4.71 2.62 1.95
C ILE A 97 -4.95 2.27 3.41
N PHE A 98 -6.07 1.60 3.73
CA PHE A 98 -6.40 1.17 5.08
C PHE A 98 -5.36 0.20 5.66
N GLY A 99 -4.95 -0.82 4.89
CA GLY A 99 -3.90 -1.74 5.33
C GLY A 99 -2.56 -1.03 5.55
N SER A 100 -2.22 -0.08 4.69
CA SER A 100 -0.97 0.70 4.81
C SER A 100 -1.01 1.64 6.01
N SER A 101 -2.12 2.33 6.27
CA SER A 101 -2.27 3.20 7.44
C SER A 101 -2.16 2.44 8.75
N MET A 102 -2.69 1.21 8.82
CA MET A 102 -2.53 0.34 9.98
C MET A 102 -1.05 -0.02 10.21
N CYS A 103 -0.30 -0.29 9.14
CA CYS A 103 1.13 -0.57 9.24
C CYS A 103 1.91 0.66 9.74
N TYR A 104 1.62 1.85 9.22
CA TYR A 104 2.21 3.10 9.71
C TYR A 104 1.85 3.38 11.18
N PHE A 105 0.61 3.09 11.59
CA PHE A 105 0.17 3.22 12.97
C PHE A 105 0.95 2.28 13.91
N ILE A 106 1.08 1.01 13.53
CA ILE A 106 1.84 0.01 14.30
C ILE A 106 3.32 0.45 14.41
N ALA A 107 3.94 0.84 13.30
CA ALA A 107 5.32 1.32 13.30
C ALA A 107 5.52 2.59 14.14
N ALA A 108 4.51 3.46 14.25
CA ALA A 108 4.57 4.62 15.12
C ALA A 108 4.40 4.24 16.60
N SER A 109 3.64 3.19 16.92
CA SER A 109 3.43 2.72 18.29
C SER A 109 4.61 1.96 18.90
N THR A 110 5.53 1.47 18.08
CA THR A 110 6.74 0.75 18.53
C THR A 110 7.91 1.68 18.91
N LEU A 111 7.72 3.00 18.78
CA LEU A 111 8.61 4.06 19.29
C LEU A 111 8.32 4.35 20.77
#